data_AF-A0A9X0Q0H4-F1
#
_entry.id   AF-A0A9X0Q0H4-F1
#
_cell.length_a   1.000
_cell.length_b   1.000
_cell.length_c   1.000
_cell.angle_alpha   90.00
_cell.angle_beta   90.00
_cell.angle_gamma   90.00
#
_symmetry.space_group_name_H-M   'P 1'
#
loop_
_entity.id
_entity.type
_entity.pdbx_description
1 polymer ?
#
loop_
_entity_poly.entity_id
_entity_poly.type
_entity_poly.pdbx_seq_one_letter_code
_entity_poly.pdbx_strand_id
1 'polypeptide(L)'
;MQDIRQETLNECTRAEQSACVVLWEIDLTEVGGERYFFCNEQNEKGEPVTWQGRQYQAYPIQGSGFELNGKGTSTRPTLTVSNL
;
A
#
# COMPACT_ATOMS: atom_id res chain seq x y z
N MET A 1 15.01 -28.77 7.19
CA MET A 1 14.28 -28.21 6.02
C MET A 1 12.85 -28.02 6.48
N GLN A 2 12.36 -26.78 6.63
CA GLN A 2 11.01 -26.54 7.15
C GLN A 2 9.98 -26.84 6.06
N ASP A 3 8.93 -27.61 6.42
CA ASP A 3 7.80 -27.90 5.55
C ASP A 3 7.06 -26.61 5.19
N ILE A 4 7.07 -26.27 3.90
CA ILE A 4 6.29 -25.15 3.38
C ILE A 4 4.82 -25.58 3.37
N ARG A 5 3.97 -24.82 4.07
CA ARG A 5 2.54 -25.12 4.19
C ARG A 5 1.89 -25.15 2.80
N GLN A 6 1.02 -26.15 2.56
CA GLN A 6 0.37 -26.36 1.27
C GLN A 6 -0.42 -25.13 0.77
N GLU A 7 -0.94 -24.29 1.67
CA GLU A 7 -1.57 -23.00 1.31
C GLU A 7 -0.61 -22.08 0.54
N THR A 8 0.64 -21.94 0.99
CA THR A 8 1.66 -21.11 0.35
C THR A 8 2.09 -21.68 -1.00
N LEU A 9 2.10 -23.01 -1.13
CA LEU A 9 2.32 -23.67 -2.43
C LEU A 9 1.16 -23.39 -3.39
N ASN A 10 -0.07 -23.39 -2.89
CA ASN A 10 -1.28 -23.22 -3.71
C ASN A 10 -1.41 -21.78 -4.25
N GLU A 11 -0.98 -20.77 -3.49
CA GLU A 11 -0.86 -19.39 -3.97
C GLU A 11 0.13 -19.25 -5.13
N CYS A 12 1.23 -20.01 -5.13
CA CYS A 12 2.26 -19.92 -6.17
C CYS A 12 1.83 -20.56 -7.50
N THR A 13 0.82 -21.43 -7.49
CA THR A 13 0.25 -22.11 -8.66
C THR A 13 -1.04 -21.48 -9.21
N ARG A 14 -1.53 -20.39 -8.60
CA ARG A 14 -2.75 -19.71 -9.05
C ARG A 14 -2.49 -18.98 -10.37
N ALA A 15 -3.30 -19.28 -11.40
CA ALA A 15 -3.16 -18.70 -12.74
C ALA A 15 -3.45 -17.19 -12.80
N GLU A 16 -4.26 -16.70 -11.85
CA GLU A 16 -4.53 -15.28 -11.66
C GLU A 16 -3.67 -14.79 -10.50
N GLN A 17 -2.84 -13.79 -10.77
CA GLN A 17 -2.09 -13.09 -9.75
C GLN A 17 -3.08 -12.48 -8.76
N SER A 18 -2.99 -12.81 -7.47
CA SER A 18 -3.78 -12.15 -6.43
C SER A 18 -3.68 -10.64 -6.61
N ALA A 19 -4.82 -9.93 -6.58
CA ALA A 19 -4.84 -8.48 -6.72
C ALA A 19 -3.82 -7.85 -5.76
N CYS A 20 -2.84 -7.13 -6.32
CA CYS A 20 -1.81 -6.47 -5.53
C CYS A 20 -2.37 -5.16 -5.00
N VAL A 21 -2.76 -5.14 -3.73
CA VAL A 21 -3.28 -3.93 -3.08
C VAL A 21 -2.11 -3.09 -2.58
N VAL A 22 -2.07 -1.83 -3.02
CA VAL A 22 -1.12 -0.82 -2.53
C VAL A 22 -1.78 0.02 -1.45
N LEU A 23 -1.21 0.00 -0.25
CA LEU A 23 -1.66 0.78 0.91
C LEU A 23 -0.74 1.98 1.12
N TRP A 24 -1.32 3.15 1.33
CA TRP A 24 -0.62 4.41 1.57
C TRP A 24 -0.89 4.88 2.99
N GLU A 25 0.18 5.18 3.72
CA GLU A 25 0.13 5.90 4.99
C GLU A 25 0.87 7.23 4.82
N ILE A 26 0.16 8.34 4.99
CA ILE A 26 0.75 9.68 4.93
C ILE A 26 0.66 10.28 6.32
N ASP A 27 1.80 10.43 6.98
CA ASP A 27 1.88 10.99 8.32
C ASP A 27 2.28 12.46 8.28
N LEU A 28 1.35 13.35 8.61
CA LEU A 28 1.59 14.78 8.73
C LEU A 28 1.66 15.26 10.19
N THR A 29 1.70 14.34 11.16
CA THR A 29 1.68 14.70 12.59
C THR A 29 2.85 15.58 13.02
N GLU A 30 4.02 15.42 12.40
CA GLU A 30 5.21 16.25 12.67
C GLU A 30 5.00 17.73 12.32
N VAL A 31 4.07 18.04 11.40
CA VAL A 31 3.74 19.41 10.99
C VAL A 31 2.38 19.87 11.51
N GLY A 32 1.82 19.16 12.50
CA GLY A 32 0.53 19.47 13.13
C GLY A 32 -0.69 19.02 12.33
N GLY A 33 -0.50 18.20 11.29
CA GLY A 33 -1.59 17.55 10.55
C GLY A 33 -1.99 16.20 11.14
N GLU A 34 -2.91 15.52 10.46
CA GLU A 34 -3.35 14.17 10.79
C GLU A 34 -2.59 13.11 9.96
N ARG A 35 -2.74 11.84 10.37
CA ARG A 35 -2.28 10.71 9.57
C ARG A 35 -3.42 10.18 8.70
N TYR A 36 -3.14 10.05 7.40
CA TYR A 36 -4.10 9.58 6.41
C TYR A 36 -3.78 8.16 5.94
N PHE A 37 -4.83 7.41 5.62
CA PHE A 37 -4.76 6.02 5.18
C PHE A 37 -5.53 5.87 3.87
N PHE A 38 -4.83 5.60 2.78
CA PHE A 38 -5.43 5.50 1.44
C PHE A 38 -5.10 4.19 0.73
N CYS A 39 -5.96 3.79 -0.18
CA CYS A 39 -5.70 2.74 -1.16
C CYS A 39 -6.36 3.11 -2.49
N ASN A 40 -5.92 2.50 -3.59
CA ASN A 40 -6.48 2.80 -4.91
C ASN A 40 -7.77 2.01 -5.22
N GLU A 41 -8.13 1.05 -4.38
CA GLU A 41 -9.16 0.05 -4.65
C GLU A 41 -10.12 -0.05 -3.47
N GLN A 42 -11.39 -0.29 -3.75
CA GLN A 42 -12.33 -0.73 -2.71
C GLN A 42 -12.21 -2.25 -2.54
N ASN A 43 -12.62 -2.77 -1.39
CA ASN A 43 -12.73 -4.21 -1.20
C ASN A 43 -13.88 -4.78 -2.08
N GLU A 44 -14.03 -6.11 -2.09
CA GLU A 44 -15.06 -6.81 -2.89
C GLU A 44 -16.51 -6.38 -2.57
N LYS A 45 -16.74 -5.68 -1.45
CA LYS A 45 -18.04 -5.17 -1.02
C LYS A 45 -18.26 -3.70 -1.38
N GLY A 46 -17.30 -3.04 -2.04
CA GLY A 46 -17.34 -1.60 -2.30
C GLY A 46 -17.05 -0.74 -1.06
N GLU A 47 -16.47 -1.32 -0.02
CA GLU A 47 -16.13 -0.65 1.24
C GLU A 47 -14.63 -0.35 1.32
N PRO A 48 -14.18 0.53 2.24
CA PRO A 48 -12.77 0.73 2.52
C PRO A 48 -12.05 -0.57 2.87
N VAL A 49 -10.82 -0.71 2.38
CA VAL A 49 -9.96 -1.85 2.72
C VAL A 49 -9.57 -1.76 4.19
N THR A 50 -9.78 -2.84 4.96
CA THR A 50 -9.34 -2.90 6.37
C THR A 50 -8.14 -3.82 6.50
N TRP A 51 -7.02 -3.29 7.01
CA TRP A 51 -5.79 -4.04 7.20
C TRP A 51 -5.16 -3.69 8.56
N GLN A 52 -4.77 -4.71 9.33
CA GLN A 52 -4.28 -4.58 10.71
C GLN A 52 -5.16 -3.68 11.61
N GLY A 53 -6.48 -3.74 11.43
CA GLY A 53 -7.44 -2.94 12.20
C GLY A 53 -7.54 -1.47 11.78
N ARG A 54 -6.88 -1.07 10.68
CA ARG A 54 -6.97 0.28 10.10
C ARG A 54 -7.77 0.25 8.80
N GLN A 55 -8.62 1.24 8.60
CA GLN A 55 -9.34 1.44 7.34
C GLN A 55 -8.52 2.33 6.41
N TYR A 56 -8.40 1.90 5.16
CA TYR A 56 -7.76 2.64 4.07
C TYR A 56 -8.86 3.08 3.10
N GLN A 57 -9.02 4.39 3.00
CA GLN A 57 -10.05 4.98 2.16
C GLN A 57 -9.64 4.87 0.68
N ALA A 58 -10.59 4.50 -0.18
CA ALA A 58 -10.36 4.50 -1.61
C ALA A 58 -10.18 5.94 -2.11
N TYR A 59 -9.01 6.26 -2.66
CA TYR A 59 -8.67 7.58 -3.16
C TYR A 59 -7.62 7.47 -4.27
N PRO A 60 -7.74 8.16 -5.42
CA PRO A 60 -6.73 8.07 -6.47
C PRO A 60 -5.41 8.69 -6.02
N ILE A 61 -4.40 7.85 -5.84
CA ILE A 61 -3.08 8.23 -5.35
C ILE A 61 -1.98 7.35 -5.97
N GLN A 62 -0.90 7.99 -6.37
CA GLN A 62 0.27 7.31 -6.91
C GLN A 62 1.54 8.01 -6.43
N GLY A 63 2.59 7.24 -6.17
CA GLY A 63 3.90 7.80 -5.89
C GLY A 63 5.01 7.02 -6.59
N SER A 64 6.13 7.68 -6.79
CA SER A 64 7.30 7.18 -7.50
C SER A 64 8.58 7.78 -6.93
N GLY A 65 9.74 7.19 -7.27
CA GLY A 65 11.04 7.68 -6.81
C GLY A 65 11.34 7.39 -5.33
N PHE A 66 10.64 6.42 -4.73
CA PHE A 66 11.00 5.89 -3.42
C PHE A 66 12.19 4.95 -3.57
N GLU A 67 13.33 5.31 -2.99
CA GLU A 67 14.53 4.47 -2.94
C GLU A 67 15.06 4.41 -1.51
N LEU A 68 15.47 3.23 -1.08
CA LEU A 68 16.15 3.01 0.21
C LEU A 68 17.67 3.12 -0.02
N ASN A 69 18.18 4.35 0.02
CA ASN A 69 19.61 4.62 -0.14
C ASN A 69 20.27 4.87 1.24
N GLY A 70 21.17 3.98 1.67
CA GLY A 70 21.91 4.11 2.93
C GLY A 70 23.19 4.96 2.84
N LYS A 71 23.66 5.25 1.62
CA LYS A 71 24.81 6.12 1.31
C LYS A 71 24.57 6.77 -0.05
N GLY A 72 24.51 8.10 -0.12
CA GLY A 72 24.27 8.85 -1.36
C GLY A 72 23.48 10.14 -1.17
N THR A 73 23.08 10.77 -2.27
CA THR A 73 22.23 11.97 -2.28
C THR A 73 20.80 11.65 -1.84
N SER A 74 20.15 12.57 -1.12
CA SER A 74 18.75 12.45 -0.72
C SER A 74 17.85 12.12 -1.92
N THR A 75 16.97 11.14 -1.74
CA THR A 75 15.97 10.77 -2.74
C THR A 75 14.89 11.86 -2.82
N ARG A 76 14.26 12.01 -3.99
CA ARG A 76 13.21 12.99 -4.25
C ARG A 76 11.96 12.26 -4.76
N PRO A 77 11.22 11.60 -3.85
CA PRO A 77 9.99 10.94 -4.26
C PRO A 77 8.98 11.98 -4.76
N THR A 78 8.11 11.54 -5.66
CA THR A 78 6.96 12.32 -6.15
C THR A 78 5.68 11.62 -5.72
N LEU A 79 4.72 12.39 -5.21
CA LEU A 79 3.38 11.91 -4.88
C LEU A 79 2.37 12.71 -5.70
N THR A 80 1.55 11.99 -6.46
CA THR A 80 0.44 12.52 -7.25
C THR A 80 -0.87 12.08 -6.60
N VAL A 81 -1.73 13.06 -6.32
CA VAL A 81 -3.04 12.87 -5.71
C VAL A 81 -4.10 13.53 -6.56
N SER A 82 -5.33 13.04 -6.48
CA SER A 82 -6.46 13.70 -7.13
C SER A 82 -6.83 15.03 -6.44
N ASN A 83 -7.69 15.82 -7.08
CA ASN A 83 -8.34 17.01 -6.49
C ASN A 83 -9.87 16.88 -6.62
N LEU A 84 -10.39 15.68 -6.35
CA LEU A 84 -11.82 15.39 -6.39
C LEU A 84 -12.59 16.17 -5.32
#